data_AF-L7W8F8-F1
#
_entry.id   AF-L7W8F8-F1
#
_cell.length_a   1.000
_cell.length_b   1.000
_cell.length_c   1.000
_cell.angle_alpha   90.00
_cell.angle_beta   90.00
_cell.angle_gamma   90.00
#
_symmetry.space_group_name_H-M   'P 1'
#
loop_
_entity.id
_entity.type
_entity.pdbx_description
1 polymer ?
#
loop_
_entity_poly.entity_id
_entity_poly.type
_entity_poly.pdbx_seq_one_letter_code
_entity_poly.pdbx_strand_id
1 'polypeptide(L)'
;MEIEEFFTKLVFKDLNYTQKEDQVFLFPSEDFKTVIERCAQNGIGIFKILVWKNDEVAHILSHEKFLKKATDLRWAKTAYFQHAREDASYLFSANFKVSEKLLERASLFVPKVKDEEE
;
A
#
# COMPACT_ATOMS: atom_id res chain seq x y z
N MET A 1 0.77 -17.23 5.79
CA MET A 1 0.75 -15.76 5.89
C MET A 1 -0.28 -15.28 4.89
N GLU A 2 -1.34 -14.66 5.40
CA GLU A 2 -2.37 -14.04 4.55
C GLU A 2 -1.89 -12.68 4.01
N ILE A 3 -2.56 -12.16 2.98
CA ILE A 3 -2.17 -10.90 2.35
C ILE A 3 -2.27 -9.74 3.35
N GLU A 4 -3.34 -9.69 4.14
CA GLU A 4 -3.54 -8.66 5.16
C GLU A 4 -2.46 -8.71 6.25
N GLU A 5 -2.10 -9.91 6.71
CA GLU A 5 -1.02 -10.10 7.68
C GLU A 5 0.33 -9.66 7.11
N PHE A 6 0.61 -9.99 5.85
CA PHE A 6 1.81 -9.56 5.16
C PHE A 6 1.91 -8.02 5.14
N PHE A 7 0.83 -7.33 4.78
CA PHE A 7 0.83 -5.88 4.75
C PHE A 7 0.98 -5.27 6.14
N THR A 8 0.21 -5.71 7.12
CA THR A 8 0.26 -5.16 8.48
C THR A 8 1.62 -5.35 9.15
N LYS A 9 2.25 -6.52 8.99
CA LYS A 9 3.55 -6.82 9.61
C LYS A 9 4.75 -6.22 8.88
N LEU A 10 4.71 -6.09 7.55
CA LEU A 10 5.88 -5.64 6.76
C LEU A 10 5.73 -4.23 6.21
N VAL A 11 4.55 -3.86 5.74
CA VAL A 11 4.34 -2.61 4.98
C VAL A 11 3.70 -1.52 5.84
N PHE A 12 2.70 -1.85 6.66
CA PHE A 12 1.96 -0.89 7.50
C PHE A 12 2.49 -0.82 8.94
N LYS A 13 3.61 -1.50 9.21
CA LYS A 13 4.25 -1.50 10.52
C LYS A 13 4.56 -0.06 10.99
N ASP A 14 4.06 0.33 12.14
CA ASP A 14 4.21 1.68 12.72
C ASP A 14 3.56 2.81 11.87
N LEU A 15 2.59 2.50 11.01
CA LEU A 15 1.86 3.50 10.21
C LEU A 15 0.42 3.66 10.70
N ASN A 16 -0.12 4.87 10.59
CA ASN A 16 -1.52 5.11 10.88
C ASN A 16 -2.36 4.79 9.64
N TYR A 17 -3.37 3.92 9.79
CA TYR A 17 -4.26 3.57 8.69
C TYR A 17 -5.68 3.27 9.17
N THR A 18 -6.63 3.51 8.29
CA THR A 18 -8.05 3.17 8.49
C THR A 18 -8.45 2.12 7.48
N GLN A 19 -8.85 0.94 7.94
CA GLN A 19 -9.41 -0.09 7.09
C GLN A 19 -10.89 0.20 6.87
N LYS A 20 -11.31 0.36 5.61
CA LYS A 20 -12.70 0.69 5.27
C LYS A 20 -13.49 -0.54 4.82
N GLU A 21 -12.91 -1.31 3.92
CA GLU A 21 -13.47 -2.52 3.30
C GLU A 21 -12.36 -3.56 3.15
N ASP A 22 -12.73 -4.76 2.67
CA ASP A 22 -11.78 -5.84 2.40
C ASP A 22 -10.65 -5.35 1.48
N GLN A 23 -9.42 -5.33 2.00
CA GLN A 23 -8.22 -4.84 1.31
C GLN A 23 -8.19 -3.34 0.93
N VAL A 24 -9.10 -2.52 1.45
CA VAL A 24 -9.09 -1.06 1.26
C VAL A 24 -8.58 -0.37 2.52
N PHE A 25 -7.32 0.04 2.46
CA PHE A 25 -6.65 0.75 3.54
C PHE A 25 -6.45 2.22 3.16
N LEU A 26 -6.90 3.11 4.02
CA LEU A 26 -6.78 4.56 3.90
C LEU A 26 -5.64 5.03 4.78
N PHE A 27 -4.71 5.77 4.19
CA PHE A 27 -3.53 6.31 4.87
C PHE A 27 -3.54 7.83 4.77
N PRO A 28 -3.12 8.53 5.83
CA PRO A 28 -2.75 9.94 5.69
C PRO A 28 -1.52 10.06 4.79
N SER A 29 -1.31 11.26 4.29
CA SER A 29 -0.27 11.56 3.30
C SER A 29 1.12 11.03 3.72
N GLU A 30 1.57 11.40 4.92
CA GLU A 30 2.90 11.06 5.43
C GLU A 30 3.14 9.55 5.54
N ASP A 31 2.15 8.81 6.04
CA ASP A 31 2.24 7.35 6.16
C ASP A 31 2.17 6.66 4.81
N PHE A 32 1.33 7.14 3.90
CA PHE A 32 1.20 6.57 2.56
C PHE A 32 2.52 6.65 1.77
N LYS A 33 3.29 7.71 1.95
CA LYS A 33 4.64 7.81 1.39
C LYS A 33 5.51 6.63 1.82
N THR A 34 5.49 6.31 3.11
CA THR A 34 6.26 5.18 3.68
C THR A 34 5.77 3.85 3.11
N VAL A 35 4.45 3.69 2.91
CA VAL A 35 3.86 2.51 2.24
C VAL A 35 4.46 2.33 0.85
N ILE A 36 4.47 3.39 0.01
CA ILE A 36 5.04 3.32 -1.35
C ILE A 36 6.53 2.93 -1.30
N GLU A 37 7.30 3.49 -0.38
CA GLU A 37 8.73 3.21 -0.25
C GLU A 37 8.99 1.75 0.17
N ARG A 38 8.22 1.23 1.12
CA ARG A 38 8.30 -0.19 1.53
C ARG A 38 7.83 -1.13 0.44
N CYS A 39 6.78 -0.77 -0.30
CA CYS A 39 6.35 -1.52 -1.47
C CYS A 39 7.47 -1.59 -2.53
N ALA A 40 8.21 -0.51 -2.74
CA ALA A 40 9.29 -0.47 -3.72
C ALA A 40 10.45 -1.38 -3.31
N GLN A 41 10.79 -1.40 -2.01
CA GLN A 41 11.83 -2.26 -1.45
C GLN A 41 11.46 -3.75 -1.51
N ASN A 42 10.19 -4.08 -1.28
CA ASN A 42 9.69 -5.45 -1.31
C ASN A 42 9.27 -5.90 -2.72
N GLY A 43 9.30 -5.04 -3.73
CA GLY A 43 8.86 -5.38 -5.09
C GLY A 43 7.34 -5.58 -5.21
N ILE A 44 6.55 -4.98 -4.32
CA ILE A 44 5.09 -5.01 -4.36
C ILE A 44 4.60 -4.03 -5.44
N GLY A 45 3.76 -4.52 -6.34
CA GLY A 45 3.16 -3.69 -7.38
C GLY A 45 1.94 -2.93 -6.88
N ILE A 46 1.82 -1.66 -7.27
CA ILE A 46 0.60 -0.86 -7.10
C ILE A 46 -0.05 -0.74 -8.48
N PHE A 47 -1.36 -1.03 -8.57
CA PHE A 47 -2.10 -0.88 -9.83
C PHE A 47 -2.79 0.47 -9.92
N LYS A 48 -3.45 0.86 -8.83
CA LYS A 48 -4.24 2.09 -8.75
C LYS A 48 -4.01 2.75 -7.40
N ILE A 49 -4.03 4.07 -7.39
CA ILE A 49 -4.07 4.91 -6.20
C ILE A 49 -5.40 5.68 -6.25
N LEU A 50 -6.12 5.62 -5.14
CA LEU A 50 -7.37 6.32 -4.91
C LEU A 50 -7.07 7.43 -3.91
N VAL A 51 -7.39 8.68 -4.29
CA VAL A 51 -7.31 9.84 -3.42
C VAL A 51 -8.70 10.12 -2.90
N TRP A 52 -8.85 10.17 -1.59
CA TRP A 52 -10.11 10.31 -0.90
C TRP A 52 -10.18 11.67 -0.21
N LYS A 53 -11.34 12.32 -0.29
CA LYS A 53 -11.66 13.58 0.40
C LYS A 53 -13.04 13.43 1.01
N ASN A 54 -13.19 13.71 2.30
CA ASN A 54 -14.47 13.62 3.00
C ASN A 54 -15.22 12.29 2.75
N ASP A 55 -14.49 11.16 2.78
CA ASP A 55 -15.04 9.81 2.54
C ASP A 55 -15.43 9.47 1.09
N GLU A 56 -15.19 10.38 0.14
CA GLU A 56 -15.45 10.19 -1.30
C GLU A 56 -14.14 10.11 -2.10
N VAL A 57 -14.13 9.31 -3.18
CA VAL A 57 -12.97 9.20 -4.08
C VAL A 57 -12.90 10.45 -4.97
N ALA A 58 -12.02 11.38 -4.60
CA ALA A 58 -11.75 12.59 -5.36
C ALA A 58 -10.98 12.31 -6.66
N HIS A 59 -9.97 11.45 -6.61
CA HIS A 59 -9.13 11.13 -7.78
C HIS A 59 -8.76 9.66 -7.87
N ILE A 60 -8.68 9.17 -9.11
CA ILE A 60 -8.24 7.80 -9.43
C ILE A 60 -7.04 7.86 -10.38
N LEU A 61 -5.90 7.40 -9.88
CA LEU A 61 -4.62 7.39 -10.57
C LEU A 61 -4.23 5.93 -10.83
N SER A 62 -3.92 5.59 -12.07
CA SER A 62 -3.52 4.22 -12.45
C SER A 62 -2.16 4.23 -13.10
N HIS A 63 -1.39 3.16 -12.92
CA HIS A 63 -0.06 3.03 -13.52
C HIS A 63 -0.08 3.18 -15.05
N GLU A 64 -1.19 2.79 -15.69
CA GLU A 64 -1.43 2.90 -17.13
C GLU A 64 -1.41 4.35 -17.61
N LYS A 65 -1.99 5.29 -16.84
CA LYS A 65 -1.95 6.73 -17.16
C LYS A 65 -0.52 7.28 -17.20
N PHE A 66 0.39 6.67 -16.44
CA PHE A 66 1.79 7.06 -16.40
C PHE A 66 2.67 6.27 -17.39
N LEU A 67 2.10 5.36 -18.17
CA LEU A 67 2.84 4.46 -19.07
C LEU A 67 3.96 3.69 -18.33
N LYS A 68 3.71 3.35 -17.07
CA LYS A 68 4.64 2.62 -16.20
C LYS A 68 4.10 1.25 -15.82
N LYS A 69 5.01 0.36 -15.42
CA LYS A 69 4.65 -0.94 -14.85
C LYS A 69 4.07 -0.74 -13.45
N ALA A 70 3.13 -1.58 -13.04
CA ALA A 70 2.60 -1.58 -11.67
C ALA A 70 3.70 -1.72 -10.60
N THR A 71 4.80 -2.42 -10.93
CA THR A 71 5.98 -2.58 -10.07
C THR A 71 6.93 -1.37 -10.05
N ASP A 72 6.80 -0.43 -10.99
CA ASP A 72 7.62 0.79 -11.03
C ASP A 72 7.01 1.89 -10.17
N LEU A 73 7.16 1.79 -8.85
CA LEU A 73 6.52 2.71 -7.90
C LEU A 73 6.99 4.17 -7.96
N ARG A 74 7.88 4.51 -8.90
CA ARG A 74 8.19 5.91 -9.22
C ARG A 74 6.94 6.65 -9.69
N TRP A 75 6.06 5.99 -10.45
CA TRP A 75 4.79 6.60 -10.87
C TRP A 75 3.89 6.86 -9.66
N ALA A 76 3.80 5.90 -8.74
CA ALA A 76 3.00 5.99 -7.52
C ALA A 76 3.49 7.15 -6.65
N LYS A 77 4.81 7.27 -6.47
CA LYS A 77 5.45 8.37 -5.73
C LYS A 77 5.13 9.73 -6.35
N THR A 78 5.26 9.87 -7.67
CA THR A 78 4.91 11.11 -8.38
C THR A 78 3.43 11.46 -8.24
N ALA A 79 2.55 10.48 -8.45
CA ALA A 79 1.10 10.65 -8.37
C ALA A 79 0.66 11.09 -6.96
N TYR A 80 1.19 10.42 -5.93
CA TYR A 80 1.01 10.82 -4.54
C TYR A 80 1.48 12.26 -4.28
N PHE A 81 2.70 12.62 -4.69
CA PHE A 81 3.26 13.96 -4.43
C PHE A 81 2.46 15.10 -5.05
N GLN A 82 1.78 14.86 -6.18
CA GLN A 82 0.93 15.87 -6.82
C GLN A 82 -0.27 16.23 -5.93
N HIS A 83 -0.96 15.22 -5.39
CA HIS A 83 -2.15 15.44 -4.55
C HIS A 83 -1.81 15.76 -3.10
N ALA A 84 -0.75 15.16 -2.55
CA ALA A 84 -0.27 15.43 -1.19
C ALA A 84 0.07 16.91 -0.96
N ARG A 85 0.50 17.61 -2.02
CA ARG A 85 0.80 19.06 -1.96
C ARG A 85 -0.44 19.94 -2.10
N GLU A 86 -1.52 19.40 -2.63
CA GLU A 86 -2.73 20.15 -2.92
C GLU A 86 -3.60 20.30 -1.67
N ASP A 87 -3.76 19.24 -0.90
CA ASP A 87 -4.55 19.26 0.34
C ASP A 87 -3.99 18.25 1.35
N ALA A 88 -3.70 18.71 2.58
CA ALA A 88 -3.23 17.84 3.66
C ALA A 88 -4.35 16.95 4.21
N SER A 89 -5.62 17.26 3.91
CA SER A 89 -6.79 16.51 4.36
C SER A 89 -7.08 15.28 3.49
N TYR A 90 -6.33 15.08 2.41
CA TYR A 90 -6.51 13.92 1.54
C TYR A 90 -6.03 12.63 2.20
N LEU A 91 -6.84 11.59 2.08
CA LEU A 91 -6.47 10.22 2.41
C LEU A 91 -6.13 9.46 1.14
N PHE A 92 -5.20 8.53 1.24
CA PHE A 92 -4.70 7.78 0.10
C PHE A 92 -4.94 6.30 0.31
N SER A 93 -5.42 5.64 -0.73
CA SER A 93 -5.52 4.19 -0.78
C SER A 93 -4.86 3.68 -2.04
N ALA A 94 -4.41 2.43 -2.03
CA ALA A 94 -3.84 1.78 -3.20
C ALA A 94 -4.36 0.37 -3.35
N ASN A 95 -4.55 -0.03 -4.61
CA ASN A 95 -4.79 -1.42 -4.96
C ASN A 95 -3.43 -2.09 -5.16
N PHE A 96 -3.02 -2.85 -4.14
CA PHE A 96 -1.77 -3.59 -4.14
C PHE A 96 -1.97 -4.97 -4.77
N LYS A 97 -0.93 -5.46 -5.45
CA LYS A 97 -0.88 -6.85 -5.90
C LYS A 97 0.38 -7.50 -5.34
N VAL A 98 0.16 -8.52 -4.52
CA VAL A 98 1.21 -9.37 -3.97
C VAL A 98 1.18 -10.68 -4.75
N SER A 99 2.33 -11.13 -5.26
CA SER A 99 2.45 -12.45 -5.87
C SER A 99 2.63 -13.52 -4.78
N GLU A 100 2.10 -14.72 -4.98
CA GLU A 100 2.23 -15.85 -4.05
C GLU A 100 3.70 -16.11 -3.65
N LYS A 101 4.61 -16.06 -4.63
CA LYS A 101 6.06 -16.18 -4.39
C LYS A 101 6.61 -15.16 -3.39
N LEU A 102 6.04 -13.95 -3.36
CA LEU A 102 6.44 -12.90 -2.42
C LEU A 102 5.93 -13.20 -1.01
N LEU A 103 4.68 -13.66 -0.90
CA LEU A 103 4.09 -14.12 0.36
C LEU A 103 4.87 -15.29 0.96
N GLU A 104 5.23 -16.28 0.14
CA GLU A 104 6.05 -17.42 0.57
C GLU A 104 7.41 -16.98 1.09
N ARG A 105 8.10 -16.07 0.38
CA ARG A 105 9.40 -15.55 0.79
C ARG A 105 9.33 -14.77 2.11
N ALA A 106 8.29 -13.96 2.30
CA ALA A 106 8.07 -13.28 3.57
C ALA A 106 7.75 -14.25 4.71
N SER A 107 6.98 -15.30 4.44
CA SER A 107 6.66 -16.35 5.41
C SER A 107 7.90 -17.13 5.89
N LEU A 108 8.95 -17.19 5.08
CA LEU A 108 10.23 -17.81 5.41
C LEU A 108 11.15 -16.91 6.24
N PHE A 109 11.00 -15.58 6.12
CA PHE A 109 11.86 -14.59 6.77
C PHE A 109 11.32 -14.13 8.11
N VAL A 110 10.00 -14.14 8.30
CA VAL A 110 9.40 -14.02 9.62
C VAL A 110 9.62 -15.35 10.33
N PRO A 111 10.39 -15.44 11.43
CA PRO A 111 10.45 -16.67 12.19
C PRO A 111 9.01 -17.03 12.55
N LYS A 112 8.57 -18.21 12.16
CA LYS A 112 7.30 -18.76 12.62
C LYS A 112 7.38 -18.81 14.14
N VAL A 113 6.82 -17.81 14.81
CA VAL A 113 6.39 -17.98 16.20
C VAL A 113 5.41 -19.13 16.09
N LYS A 114 5.77 -20.28 16.66
CA LYS A 114 4.82 -21.35 16.86
C LYS A 114 3.73 -20.73 17.71
N ASP A 115 2.59 -20.42 17.11
CA ASP A 115 1.35 -20.42 17.85
C ASP A 115 1.20 -21.88 18.31
N GLU A 116 1.63 -22.15 19.55
CA GLU A 116 1.18 -23.32 20.29
C GLU A 116 -0.33 -23.12 20.46
N GLU A 117 -1.10 -23.85 19.64
CA GLU A 117 -2.48 -24.18 19.94
C GLU A 117 -2.51 -24.85 21.33
N GLU A 118 -3.23 -24.24 22.28
CA GLU A 118 -3.73 -24.91 23.49
C GLU A 118 -5.23 -24.67 23.62
#